data_AF-A0A949EDV7-F1
#
_entry.id   AF-A0A949EDV7-F1
#
_cell.length_a   1.000
_cell.length_b   1.000
_cell.length_c   1.000
_cell.angle_alpha   90.00
_cell.angle_beta   90.00
_cell.angle_gamma   90.00
#
_symmetry.space_group_name_H-M   'P 1'
#
loop_
_entity.id
_entity.type
_entity.pdbx_description
1 polymer ?
#
loop_
_entity_poly.entity_id
_entity_poly.type
_entity_poly.pdbx_seq_one_letter_code
_entity_poly.pdbx_strand_id
1 'polypeptide(L)'
;MNMRLRDFPFCKIAENVAAINRYKNTIDYASLAEAENQPDVVVLQFDNVSPNRENVIKGTYKLVAPLGLVWKAEGGQEVKNCIDFLYSPAAEKIMADYGAFSALATR
;
A
#
# COMPACT_ATOMS: atom_id res chain seq x y z
N MET A 1 29.62 5.57 -18.61
CA MET A 1 28.54 6.36 -17.99
C MET A 1 27.69 5.38 -17.19
N ASN A 2 27.92 5.29 -15.88
CA ASN A 2 27.42 4.18 -15.04
C ASN A 2 26.38 4.75 -14.07
N MET A 3 25.11 4.76 -14.49
CA MET A 3 23.99 5.33 -13.73
C MET A 3 23.50 4.29 -12.71
N ARG A 4 23.46 4.61 -11.42
CA ARG A 4 22.97 3.70 -10.37
C ARG A 4 21.53 4.07 -10.03
N LEU A 5 20.70 3.06 -9.79
CA LEU A 5 19.28 3.20 -9.38
C LEU A 5 19.04 4.03 -8.09
N ARG A 6 20.08 4.48 -7.40
CA ARG A 6 20.00 5.35 -6.21
C ARG A 6 19.96 6.85 -6.53
N ASP A 7 20.20 7.23 -7.79
CA ASP A 7 20.27 8.63 -8.21
C ASP A 7 18.90 9.16 -8.69
N PHE A 8 17.85 8.33 -8.61
CA PHE A 8 16.48 8.78 -8.84
C PHE A 8 15.92 9.39 -7.54
N PRO A 9 15.44 10.65 -7.56
CA PRO A 9 14.55 11.12 -6.50
C PRO A 9 13.24 10.37 -6.67
N PHE A 10 13.15 9.16 -6.09
CA PHE A 10 11.87 8.52 -5.88
C PHE A 10 11.06 9.49 -5.02
N CYS A 11 10.03 10.11 -5.61
CA CYS A 11 9.01 10.85 -4.89
C CYS A 11 8.59 9.98 -3.72
N LYS A 12 8.89 10.40 -2.49
CA LYS A 12 8.41 9.67 -1.32
C LYS A 12 6.90 9.83 -1.32
N ILE A 13 6.19 8.77 -0.96
CA ILE A 13 4.73 8.75 -0.91
C ILE A 13 4.18 9.96 -0.09
N ALA A 14 4.90 10.33 0.99
CA ALA A 14 4.66 11.54 1.80
C ALA A 14 4.78 12.89 1.09
N GLU A 15 5.61 12.99 0.05
CA GLU A 15 5.75 14.22 -0.74
C GLU A 15 4.55 14.42 -1.68
N ASN A 16 3.91 13.32 -2.11
CA ASN A 16 2.76 13.38 -3.01
C ASN A 16 1.55 14.02 -2.32
N VAL A 17 1.23 13.54 -1.12
CA VAL A 17 0.15 14.11 -0.30
C VAL A 17 0.45 15.55 0.11
N ALA A 18 1.72 15.88 0.40
CA ALA A 18 2.11 17.26 0.67
C ALA A 18 1.88 18.18 -0.54
N ALA A 19 2.10 17.68 -1.77
CA ALA A 19 1.81 18.43 -2.98
C ALA A 19 0.31 18.66 -3.19
N ILE A 20 -0.53 17.64 -2.95
CA ILE A 20 -2.00 17.76 -3.01
C ILE A 20 -2.50 18.85 -2.06
N ASN A 21 -2.02 18.84 -0.82
CA ASN A 21 -2.41 19.84 0.19
C ASN A 21 -1.91 21.25 -0.16
N ARG A 22 -0.75 21.36 -0.82
CA ARG A 22 -0.14 22.65 -1.15
C ARG A 22 -0.81 23.34 -2.33
N TYR A 23 -1.22 22.59 -3.35
CA TYR A 23 -1.69 23.13 -4.62
C TYR A 23 -3.18 22.87 -4.82
N LYS A 24 -3.97 23.94 -4.86
CA LYS A 24 -5.42 23.86 -5.16
C LYS A 24 -5.64 23.32 -6.57
N ASN A 25 -6.75 22.60 -6.76
CA ASN A 25 -7.17 22.00 -8.04
C ASN A 25 -6.20 20.90 -8.54
N THR A 26 -5.55 20.19 -7.64
CA THR A 26 -4.68 19.06 -7.96
C THR A 26 -5.44 17.74 -7.79
N ILE A 27 -5.15 16.78 -8.67
CA ILE A 27 -5.58 15.38 -8.54
C ILE A 27 -4.35 14.50 -8.65
N ASP A 28 -4.27 13.47 -7.80
CA ASP A 28 -3.14 12.55 -7.76
C ASP A 28 -3.56 11.18 -7.21
N TYR A 29 -2.65 10.22 -7.21
CA TYR A 29 -2.80 8.90 -6.61
C TYR A 29 -1.92 8.77 -5.36
N ALA A 30 -2.46 8.16 -4.32
CA ALA A 30 -1.74 7.86 -3.08
C ALA A 30 -2.22 6.51 -2.53
N SER A 31 -1.50 5.97 -1.56
CA SER A 31 -2.03 4.84 -0.79
C SER A 31 -3.23 5.32 0.04
N LEU A 32 -4.26 4.47 0.18
CA LEU A 32 -5.46 4.83 0.93
C LEU A 32 -5.12 5.22 2.38
N ALA A 33 -4.24 4.46 3.02
CA ALA A 33 -3.77 4.70 4.38
C ALA A 33 -3.20 6.11 4.57
N GLU A 34 -2.51 6.64 3.56
CA GLU A 34 -1.91 7.96 3.68
C GLU A 34 -2.93 9.06 3.42
N ALA A 35 -3.81 8.89 2.43
CA ALA A 35 -4.84 9.86 2.10
C ALA A 35 -5.88 10.01 3.22
N GLU A 36 -6.32 8.91 3.86
CA GLU A 36 -7.32 8.95 4.95
C GLU A 36 -6.82 9.67 6.21
N ASN A 37 -5.50 9.70 6.42
CA ASN A 37 -4.90 10.37 7.57
C ASN A 37 -4.74 11.89 7.36
N GLN A 38 -5.25 12.44 6.27
CA GLN A 38 -5.06 13.84 5.88
C GLN A 38 -6.40 14.58 5.88
N PRO A 39 -6.54 15.65 6.66
CA PRO A 39 -7.82 16.33 6.84
C PRO A 39 -8.35 17.00 5.55
N ASP A 40 -7.45 17.42 4.67
CA ASP A 40 -7.77 18.23 3.50
C ASP A 40 -7.73 17.46 2.17
N VAL A 41 -7.51 16.14 2.22
CA VAL A 41 -7.48 15.27 1.04
C VAL A 41 -8.83 14.59 0.86
N VAL A 42 -9.47 14.82 -0.29
CA VAL A 42 -10.72 14.16 -0.66
C VAL A 42 -10.41 12.91 -1.47
N VAL A 43 -10.76 11.74 -0.92
CA VAL A 43 -10.63 10.46 -1.62
C VAL A 43 -11.81 10.27 -2.58
N LEU A 44 -11.51 10.09 -3.86
CA LEU A 44 -12.51 9.93 -4.92
C LEU A 44 -12.93 8.46 -5.08
N GLN A 45 -14.19 8.24 -5.46
CA GLN A 45 -14.67 6.94 -5.90
C GLN A 45 -14.24 6.71 -7.35
N PHE A 46 -13.93 5.46 -7.69
CA PHE A 46 -13.61 5.05 -9.06
C PHE A 46 -14.73 4.16 -9.60
N ASP A 47 -15.32 4.50 -10.75
CA ASP A 47 -16.48 3.79 -11.31
C ASP A 47 -17.67 3.63 -10.32
N ASN A 48 -17.93 4.62 -9.47
CA ASN A 48 -18.91 4.56 -8.35
C ASN A 48 -18.60 3.50 -7.28
N VAL A 49 -17.34 3.07 -7.19
CA VAL A 49 -16.84 2.13 -6.18
C VAL A 49 -15.87 2.87 -5.25
N SER A 50 -16.18 2.90 -3.96
CA SER A 50 -15.30 3.48 -2.95
C SER A 50 -14.07 2.59 -2.70
N PRO A 51 -12.87 3.18 -2.49
CA PRO A 51 -11.67 2.46 -2.07
C PRO A 51 -11.81 2.01 -0.62
N ASN A 52 -12.50 0.90 -0.36
CA ASN A 52 -12.61 0.33 0.98
C ASN A 52 -12.21 -1.15 0.97
N ARG A 53 -11.92 -1.69 2.16
CA ARG A 53 -11.44 -3.07 2.32
C ARG A 53 -12.38 -4.10 1.68
N GLU A 54 -13.68 -3.92 1.84
CA GLU A 54 -14.69 -4.83 1.29
C GLU A 54 -14.67 -4.86 -0.26
N ASN A 55 -14.62 -3.70 -0.90
CA ASN A 55 -14.60 -3.59 -2.37
C ASN A 55 -13.27 -4.09 -2.96
N VAL A 56 -12.16 -3.90 -2.26
CA VAL A 56 -10.87 -4.45 -2.70
C VAL A 56 -10.86 -5.97 -2.58
N ILE A 57 -11.36 -6.54 -1.49
CA ILE A 57 -11.46 -8.00 -1.31
C ILE A 57 -12.39 -8.64 -2.35
N LYS A 58 -13.53 -8.01 -2.63
CA LYS A 58 -14.46 -8.46 -3.69
C LYS A 58 -13.91 -8.28 -5.11
N GLY A 59 -12.79 -7.57 -5.26
CA GLY A 59 -12.20 -7.23 -6.56
C GLY A 59 -13.02 -6.22 -7.37
N THR A 60 -14.01 -5.55 -6.76
CA THR A 60 -14.82 -4.52 -7.41
C THR A 60 -14.05 -3.21 -7.54
N TYR A 61 -13.16 -2.90 -6.59
CA TYR A 61 -12.24 -1.78 -6.69
C TYR A 61 -10.97 -2.21 -7.44
N LYS A 62 -10.71 -1.59 -8.60
CA LYS A 62 -9.66 -2.05 -9.55
C LYS A 62 -8.27 -1.48 -9.27
N LEU A 63 -8.16 -0.35 -8.56
CA LEU A 63 -6.89 0.34 -8.33
C LEU A 63 -6.19 -0.24 -7.10
N VAL A 64 -5.62 -1.44 -7.26
CA VAL A 64 -5.00 -2.21 -6.18
C VAL A 64 -3.57 -2.55 -6.57
N ALA A 65 -2.62 -2.28 -5.68
CA ALA A 65 -1.22 -2.63 -5.85
C ALA A 65 -0.89 -3.88 -5.00
N PRO A 66 -0.58 -5.04 -5.61
CA PRO A 66 -0.18 -6.22 -4.85
C PRO A 66 1.23 -6.03 -4.27
N LEU A 67 1.36 -6.16 -2.95
CA LEU A 67 2.65 -6.15 -2.26
C LEU A 67 3.20 -7.57 -2.17
N GLY A 68 4.05 -7.92 -3.13
CA GLY A 68 4.74 -9.21 -3.17
C GLY A 68 6.03 -9.20 -2.37
N LEU A 69 6.25 -10.25 -1.57
CA LEU A 69 7.56 -10.52 -0.97
C LEU A 69 8.31 -11.52 -1.84
N VAL A 70 9.59 -11.25 -2.08
CA VAL A 70 10.47 -12.11 -2.88
C VAL A 70 11.64 -12.53 -2.01
N TRP A 71 11.84 -13.84 -1.89
CA TRP A 71 12.97 -14.44 -1.18
C TRP A 71 13.56 -15.61 -1.99
N LYS A 72 14.80 -15.98 -1.67
CA LYS A 72 15.45 -17.15 -2.28
C LYS A 72 14.92 -18.44 -1.64
N ALA A 73 14.77 -19.50 -2.42
CA ALA A 73 14.27 -20.79 -1.96
C ALA A 73 15.11 -21.41 -0.81
N GLU A 74 16.41 -21.10 -0.77
CA GLU A 74 17.36 -21.52 0.28
C GLU A 74 17.25 -20.71 1.57
N GLY A 75 16.11 -20.02 1.79
CA GLY A 75 15.88 -19.21 2.97
C GLY A 75 16.12 -20.00 4.26
N GLY A 76 16.98 -19.48 5.14
CA GLY A 76 17.21 -20.03 6.47
C GLY A 76 15.95 -20.00 7.34
N GLN A 77 16.04 -20.60 8.52
CA GLN A 77 14.89 -20.71 9.44
C GLN A 77 14.27 -19.35 9.80
N GLU A 78 15.08 -18.28 9.88
CA GLU A 78 14.59 -16.92 10.17
C GLU A 78 13.64 -16.37 9.09
N VAL A 79 13.90 -16.68 7.82
CA VAL A 79 13.03 -16.26 6.71
C VAL A 79 11.68 -16.94 6.81
N LYS A 80 11.67 -18.23 7.16
CA LYS A 80 10.43 -18.98 7.39
C LYS A 80 9.65 -18.41 8.57
N ASN A 81 10.31 -18.18 9.70
CA ASN A 81 9.68 -17.59 10.88
C ASN A 81 9.06 -16.21 10.58
N CYS A 82 9.73 -15.38 9.78
CA CYS A 82 9.20 -14.09 9.34
C CYS A 82 7.96 -14.26 8.45
N ILE A 83 8.00 -15.17 7.47
CA ILE A 83 6.86 -15.47 6.61
C ILE A 83 5.68 -16.01 7.44
N ASP A 84 5.93 -16.94 8.36
CA ASP A 84 4.91 -17.50 9.26
C ASP A 84 4.29 -16.40 10.14
N PHE A 85 5.11 -15.48 10.63
CA PHE A 85 4.63 -14.32 11.38
C PHE A 85 3.71 -13.42 10.54
N LEU A 86 4.02 -13.20 9.27
CA LEU A 86 3.18 -12.38 8.37
C LEU A 86 1.78 -12.97 8.15
N TYR A 87 1.61 -14.27 8.36
CA TYR A 87 0.31 -14.96 8.34
C TYR A 87 -0.40 -14.97 9.70
N SER A 88 0.24 -14.48 10.76
CA SER A 88 -0.37 -14.45 12.08
C SER A 88 -1.41 -13.31 12.22
N PRO A 89 -2.41 -13.45 13.13
CA PRO A 89 -3.36 -12.38 13.43
C PRO A 89 -2.68 -11.09 13.95
N ALA A 90 -1.52 -11.22 14.60
CA ALA A 90 -0.75 -10.08 15.08
C ALA A 90 -0.21 -9.25 13.91
N ALA A 91 0.33 -9.90 12.88
CA ALA A 91 0.78 -9.21 11.68
C ALA A 91 -0.39 -8.63 10.89
N GLU A 92 -1.53 -9.31 10.83
CA GLU A 92 -2.72 -8.76 10.16
C GLU A 92 -3.17 -7.43 10.79
N LYS A 93 -3.17 -7.36 12.12
CA LYS A 93 -3.47 -6.11 12.82
C LYS A 93 -2.49 -5.00 12.46
N ILE A 94 -1.19 -5.30 12.47
CA ILE A 94 -0.15 -4.32 12.10
C ILE A 94 -0.34 -3.87 10.65
N MET A 95 -0.60 -4.79 9.73
CA MET A 95 -0.85 -4.44 8.33
C MET A 95 -2.06 -3.51 8.19
N ALA A 96 -3.16 -3.82 8.89
CA ALA A 96 -4.38 -3.02 8.87
C ALA A 96 -4.15 -1.60 9.40
N ASP A 97 -3.35 -1.43 10.45
CA ASP A 97 -3.00 -0.11 11.00
C ASP A 97 -2.23 0.77 9.99
N TYR A 98 -1.50 0.15 9.06
CA TYR A 98 -0.81 0.82 7.95
C TYR A 98 -1.58 0.75 6.62
N GLY A 99 -2.86 0.35 6.65
CA GLY A 99 -3.77 0.27 5.50
C GLY A 99 -3.38 -0.75 4.42
N ALA A 100 -2.65 -1.79 4.81
CA ALA A 100 -2.45 -3.00 4.03
C ALA A 100 -3.27 -4.15 4.63
N PHE A 101 -3.53 -5.18 3.84
CA PHE A 101 -4.10 -6.42 4.37
C PHE A 101 -3.64 -7.60 3.55
N SER A 102 -3.61 -8.78 4.19
CA SER A 102 -3.21 -10.01 3.53
C SER A 102 -4.26 -10.44 2.51
N ALA A 103 -3.86 -10.59 1.25
CA ALA A 103 -4.71 -11.15 0.19
C ALA A 103 -4.93 -12.67 0.34
N LEU A 104 -4.18 -13.33 1.24
CA LEU A 104 -4.21 -14.79 1.42
C LEU A 104 -5.09 -15.24 2.60
N ALA A 105 -5.56 -14.31 3.43
CA ALA A 105 -6.47 -14.61 4.54
C ALA A 105 -7.89 -15.02 4.09
N THR A 106 -8.19 -14.91 2.79
CA THR A 106 -9.50 -15.19 2.20
C THR A 106 -9.58 -16.54 1.46
N ARG A 107 -8.68 -17.49 1.76
CA ARG A 107 -8.71 -18.86 1.22
C ARG A 107 -9.03 -19.90 2.28
#